data_AF-A0A974WU45-F1
#
_entry.id   AF-A0A974WU45-F1
#
_cell.length_a   1.000
_cell.length_b   1.000
_cell.length_c   1.000
_cell.angle_alpha   90.00
_cell.angle_beta   90.00
_cell.angle_gamma   90.00
#
_symmetry.space_group_name_H-M   'P 1'
#
loop_
_entity.id
_entity.type
_entity.pdbx_description
1 polymer ?
#
loop_
_entity_poly.entity_id
_entity_poly.type
_entity_poly.pdbx_seq_one_letter_code
_entity_poly.pdbx_strand_id
1 'polypeptide(L)'
;MKKNDAKGILVWYSKQLELLMKKSRSFYLGINLMAPGLGQLMLKWYLRGLIELLGAVGCLAWAVWAVVKPFIDFYSSNPAQADIPQVNLSSVIGAVMLFILIWLWSFLEIILFFPKQSQSLDLNTE
;
A
#
# COMPACT_ATOMS: atom_id res chain seq x y z
N MET A 1 41.83 28.17 1.24
CA MET A 1 41.03 26.94 1.42
C MET A 1 40.76 26.33 0.06
N LYS A 2 41.19 25.09 -0.16
CA LYS A 2 41.19 24.44 -1.48
C LYS A 2 39.78 23.93 -1.78
N LYS A 3 39.34 24.04 -3.04
CA LYS A 3 38.06 23.50 -3.59
C LYS A 3 37.77 22.02 -3.24
N ASN A 4 38.78 21.27 -2.77
CA ASN A 4 38.67 19.87 -2.40
C ASN A 4 37.96 19.65 -1.05
N ASP A 5 37.99 20.62 -0.13
CA ASP A 5 37.36 20.47 1.20
C ASP A 5 35.82 20.54 1.10
N ALA A 6 35.31 21.42 0.23
CA ALA A 6 33.87 21.58 0.03
C ALA A 6 33.22 20.33 -0.58
N LYS A 7 33.88 19.64 -1.51
CA LYS A 7 33.40 18.37 -2.06
C LYS A 7 33.39 17.26 -1.02
N GLY A 8 34.43 17.17 -0.18
CA GLY A 8 34.50 16.16 0.88
C GLY A 8 33.38 16.32 1.91
N ILE A 9 33.08 17.56 2.31
CA ILE A 9 31.98 17.87 3.23
C ILE A 9 30.62 17.49 2.60
N LEU A 10 30.41 17.82 1.33
CA LEU A 10 29.14 17.55 0.64
C LEU A 10 28.88 16.05 0.47
N VAL A 11 29.92 15.26 0.18
CA VAL A 11 29.85 13.79 0.12
C VAL A 11 29.61 13.18 1.50
N TRP A 12 30.20 13.74 2.55
CA TRP A 12 29.97 13.27 3.92
C TRP A 12 28.53 13.53 4.37
N TYR A 13 28.00 14.73 4.12
CA TYR A 13 26.60 15.06 4.42
C TYR A 13 25.62 14.22 3.61
N SER A 14 25.88 13.98 2.31
CA SER A 14 25.01 13.13 1.50
C SER A 14 24.97 11.70 2.03
N LYS A 15 26.11 11.16 2.48
CA LYS A 15 26.22 9.82 3.05
C LYS A 15 25.54 9.71 4.43
N GLN A 16 25.62 10.75 5.26
CA GLN A 16 24.88 10.84 6.52
C GLN A 16 23.37 10.92 6.29
N LEU A 17 22.94 11.70 5.30
CA LEU A 17 21.54 11.75 4.87
C LEU A 17 21.06 10.38 4.35
N GLU A 18 21.89 9.68 3.58
CA GLU A 18 21.58 8.35 3.06
C GLU A 18 21.47 7.30 4.17
N LEU A 19 22.33 7.38 5.20
CA LEU A 19 22.26 6.56 6.41
C LEU A 19 21.05 6.89 7.28
N LEU A 20 20.72 8.17 7.47
CA LEU A 20 19.50 8.63 8.16
C LEU A 20 18.23 8.22 7.39
N MET A 21 18.30 8.20 6.06
CA MET A 21 17.20 7.81 5.18
C MET A 21 17.12 6.30 4.94
N LYS A 22 17.98 5.50 5.58
CA LYS A 22 17.92 4.03 5.53
C LYS A 22 16.72 3.54 6.33
N LYS A 23 15.55 3.65 5.71
CA LYS A 23 14.25 3.29 6.27
C LYS A 23 14.25 1.81 6.65
N SER A 24 13.89 1.54 7.90
CA SER A 24 13.77 0.17 8.42
C SER A 24 12.60 -0.54 7.74
N ARG A 25 12.62 -1.88 7.73
CA ARG A 25 11.48 -2.69 7.26
C ARG A 25 10.17 -2.27 7.94
N SER A 26 10.23 -1.96 9.24
CA SER A 26 9.09 -1.47 10.02
C SER A 26 8.48 -0.18 9.48
N PHE A 27 9.29 0.72 8.90
CA PHE A 27 8.77 1.94 8.27
C PHE A 27 7.87 1.61 7.07
N TYR A 28 8.30 0.70 6.20
CA TYR A 28 7.53 0.30 5.02
C TYR A 28 6.26 -0.47 5.41
N LEU A 29 6.34 -1.33 6.43
CA LEU A 29 5.18 -2.00 7.02
C LEU A 29 4.20 -1.00 7.63
N GLY A 30 4.70 0.03 8.33
CA GLY A 30 3.87 1.09 8.91
C GLY A 30 3.14 1.92 7.86
N ILE A 31 3.80 2.24 6.74
CA ILE A 31 3.14 2.88 5.59
C ILE A 31 2.05 1.96 5.01
N ASN A 32 2.33 0.67 4.90
CA ASN A 32 1.39 -0.30 4.35
C ASN A 32 0.17 -0.56 5.25
N LEU A 33 0.26 -0.21 6.54
CA LEU A 33 -0.87 -0.19 7.47
C LEU A 33 -1.85 0.95 7.19
N MET A 34 -1.45 1.97 6.45
CA MET A 34 -2.38 3.04 6.04
C MET A 34 -3.22 2.61 4.84
N ALA A 35 -2.57 1.98 3.85
CA ALA A 35 -3.25 1.35 2.72
C ALA A 35 -2.33 0.29 2.11
N PRO A 36 -2.91 -0.84 1.62
CA PRO A 36 -2.15 -1.86 0.92
C PRO A 36 -1.48 -1.31 -0.34
N GLY A 37 -0.26 -1.77 -0.61
CA GLY A 37 0.55 -1.37 -1.76
C GLY A 37 1.40 -0.12 -1.54
N LEU A 38 1.11 0.73 -0.54
CA LEU A 38 1.91 1.95 -0.30
C LEU A 38 3.34 1.63 0.11
N GLY A 39 3.56 0.57 0.89
CA GLY A 39 4.91 0.14 1.27
C GLY A 39 5.75 -0.28 0.06
N GLN A 40 5.12 -0.99 -0.89
CA GLN A 40 5.70 -1.44 -2.16
C GLN A 40 6.05 -0.26 -3.06
N LEU A 41 5.18 0.75 -3.15
CA LEU A 41 5.46 1.98 -3.89
C LEU A 41 6.71 2.69 -3.33
N MET A 42 6.85 2.75 -2.01
CA MET A 42 8.02 3.32 -1.34
C MET A 42 9.30 2.49 -1.54
N LEU A 43 9.17 1.17 -1.72
CA LEU A 43 10.25 0.26 -2.11
C LEU A 43 10.58 0.30 -3.61
N LYS A 44 9.93 1.19 -4.38
CA LYS A 44 10.03 1.30 -5.85
C LYS A 44 9.48 0.08 -6.60
N TRP A 45 8.69 -0.76 -5.95
CA TRP A 45 7.98 -1.87 -6.58
C TRP A 45 6.64 -1.38 -7.15
N TYR A 46 6.72 -0.42 -8.09
CA TYR A 46 5.57 0.35 -8.54
C TYR A 46 4.43 -0.52 -9.09
N LEU A 47 4.75 -1.51 -9.92
CA LEU A 47 3.73 -2.38 -10.50
C LEU A 47 2.96 -3.17 -9.42
N ARG A 48 3.68 -3.75 -8.46
CA ARG A 48 3.07 -4.51 -7.36
C ARG A 48 2.21 -3.61 -6.47
N GLY A 49 2.78 -2.47 -6.05
CA GLY A 49 2.05 -1.50 -5.23
C GLY A 49 0.80 -0.96 -5.92
N LEU A 50 0.85 -0.72 -7.24
CA LEU A 50 -0.31 -0.29 -8.01
C LEU A 50 -1.38 -1.38 -8.12
N ILE A 51 -1.01 -2.64 -8.35
CA ILE A 51 -1.96 -3.76 -8.42
C ILE A 51 -2.72 -3.89 -7.09
N GLU A 52 -2.00 -3.87 -5.97
CA GLU A 52 -2.61 -3.99 -4.63
C GLU A 52 -3.49 -2.79 -4.30
N LEU A 53 -3.05 -1.58 -4.61
CA LEU A 53 -3.82 -0.36 -4.38
C LEU A 53 -5.10 -0.35 -5.24
N LEU A 54 -5.00 -0.68 -6.53
CA LEU A 54 -6.16 -0.76 -7.43
C LEU A 54 -7.12 -1.88 -7.00
N GLY A 55 -6.60 -3.03 -6.58
CA GLY A 55 -7.40 -4.12 -6.05
C GLY A 55 -8.16 -3.70 -4.79
N ALA A 56 -7.50 -2.98 -3.87
CA ALA A 56 -8.11 -2.46 -2.65
C ALA A 56 -9.20 -1.43 -2.95
N VAL A 57 -8.94 -0.48 -3.85
CA VAL A 57 -9.94 0.50 -4.33
C VAL A 57 -11.11 -0.21 -5.02
N GLY A 58 -10.84 -1.24 -5.82
CA GLY A 58 -11.86 -2.05 -6.47
C GLY A 58 -12.76 -2.78 -5.48
N CYS A 59 -12.20 -3.34 -4.41
CA CYS A 59 -12.98 -3.97 -3.35
C CYS A 59 -13.88 -2.96 -2.63
N LEU A 60 -13.36 -1.77 -2.31
CA LEU A 60 -14.15 -0.70 -1.70
C LEU A 60 -15.29 -0.23 -2.62
N ALA A 61 -15.00 -0.01 -3.90
CA ALA A 61 -15.99 0.37 -4.88
C ALA A 61 -17.09 -0.70 -5.03
N TRP A 62 -16.70 -1.98 -5.03
CA TRP A 62 -17.63 -3.09 -5.09
C TRP A 62 -18.50 -3.19 -3.83
N ALA A 63 -17.92 -3.03 -2.64
CA ALA A 63 -18.66 -3.01 -1.39
C ALA A 63 -19.69 -1.86 -1.35
N VAL A 64 -19.28 -0.66 -1.74
CA VAL A 64 -20.18 0.50 -1.85
C VAL A 64 -21.28 0.24 -2.87
N TRP A 65 -20.95 -0.31 -4.04
CA TRP A 65 -21.94 -0.63 -5.07
C TRP A 65 -22.97 -1.66 -4.57
N ALA A 66 -22.54 -2.69 -3.85
CA ALA A 66 -23.43 -3.70 -3.27
C ALA A 66 -24.43 -3.11 -2.26
N VAL A 67 -24.05 -2.01 -1.58
CA VAL A 67 -24.93 -1.29 -0.65
C VAL A 67 -25.82 -0.30 -1.39
N VAL A 68 -25.31 0.44 -2.37
CA VAL A 68 -26.01 1.56 -3.03
C VAL A 68 -26.97 1.09 -4.12
N LYS A 69 -26.62 0.03 -4.86
CA LYS A 69 -27.42 -0.46 -6.00
C LYS A 69 -28.90 -0.74 -5.62
N PRO A 70 -29.23 -1.44 -4.52
CA PRO A 70 -30.62 -1.65 -4.12
C PRO A 70 -31.43 -0.37 -3.92
N PHE A 71 -30.79 0.70 -3.44
CA PHE A 71 -31.47 1.99 -3.26
C PHE A 71 -31.68 2.70 -4.60
N ILE A 72 -30.71 2.64 -5.51
CA ILE A 72 -30.89 3.19 -6.87
C ILE A 72 -32.05 2.46 -7.57
N ASP A 73 -32.08 1.13 -7.48
CA ASP A 73 -33.14 0.29 -8.05
C ASP A 73 -34.50 0.64 -7.42
N PHE A 74 -34.55 0.86 -6.09
CA PHE A 74 -35.76 1.28 -5.38
C PHE A 74 -36.28 2.65 -5.86
N TYR A 75 -35.43 3.68 -5.91
CA TYR A 75 -35.83 5.04 -6.32
C TYR A 75 -36.16 5.17 -7.80
N SER A 76 -35.64 4.27 -8.64
CA SER A 76 -35.94 4.24 -10.08
C SER A 76 -37.17 3.38 -10.42
N SER A 77 -37.67 2.58 -9.48
CA SER A 77 -38.83 1.72 -9.66
C SER A 77 -40.17 2.44 -9.44
N ASN A 78 -41.22 1.99 -10.13
CA ASN A 78 -42.57 2.53 -9.95
C ASN A 78 -43.07 2.26 -8.51
N PRO A 79 -43.67 3.24 -7.82
CA PRO A 79 -44.06 3.11 -6.41
C PRO A 79 -45.10 2.01 -6.14
N ALA A 80 -45.79 1.53 -7.18
CA ALA A 80 -46.75 0.43 -7.09
C ALA A 80 -46.10 -0.98 -7.02
N GLN A 81 -44.80 -1.10 -7.29
CA GLN A 81 -44.05 -2.37 -7.35
C GLN A 81 -42.73 -2.31 -6.57
N ALA A 82 -42.54 -1.26 -5.77
CA ALA A 82 -41.28 -1.02 -5.08
C ALA A 82 -41.15 -1.96 -3.87
N ASP A 83 -40.40 -3.06 -4.05
CA ASP A 83 -39.98 -3.92 -2.96
C ASP A 83 -38.96 -3.19 -2.06
N ILE A 84 -38.96 -3.51 -0.77
CA ILE A 84 -38.01 -2.94 0.19
C ILE A 84 -36.57 -3.24 -0.28
N PRO A 85 -35.66 -2.25 -0.34
CA PRO A 85 -34.30 -2.46 -0.81
C PRO A 85 -33.57 -3.49 0.06
N GLN A 86 -33.18 -4.61 -0.55
CA GLN A 86 -32.40 -5.65 0.11
C GLN A 86 -30.93 -5.53 -0.25
N VAL A 87 -30.10 -5.26 0.76
CA VAL A 87 -28.65 -5.23 0.60
C VAL A 87 -28.13 -6.65 0.43
N ASN A 88 -27.34 -6.88 -0.63
CA ASN A 88 -26.67 -8.16 -0.83
C ASN A 88 -25.48 -8.29 0.14
N LEU A 89 -25.79 -8.79 1.34
CA LEU A 89 -24.84 -8.88 2.44
C LEU A 89 -23.67 -9.83 2.14
N SER A 90 -23.90 -10.89 1.34
CA SER A 90 -22.83 -11.81 0.93
C SER A 90 -21.84 -11.13 -0.01
N SER A 91 -22.30 -10.26 -0.91
CA SER A 91 -21.41 -9.46 -1.77
C SER A 91 -20.58 -8.47 -0.97
N VAL A 92 -21.16 -7.82 0.06
CA VAL A 92 -20.43 -6.90 0.95
C VAL A 92 -19.36 -7.65 1.74
N ILE A 93 -19.73 -8.79 2.35
CA ILE A 93 -18.78 -9.64 3.08
C ILE A 93 -17.66 -10.11 2.14
N GLY A 94 -17.99 -10.56 0.93
CA GLY A 94 -17.01 -10.98 -0.07
C GLY A 94 -16.00 -9.88 -0.41
N ALA A 95 -16.47 -8.65 -0.63
CA ALA A 95 -15.61 -7.51 -0.91
C ALA A 95 -14.69 -7.16 0.27
N VAL A 96 -15.20 -7.19 1.50
CA VAL A 96 -14.41 -6.95 2.72
C VAL A 96 -13.36 -8.04 2.92
N MET A 97 -13.72 -9.30 2.73
CA MET A 97 -12.80 -10.43 2.86
C MET A 97 -11.67 -10.36 1.82
N LEU A 98 -12.00 -10.02 0.58
CA LEU A 98 -11.00 -9.82 -0.47
C LEU A 98 -10.08 -8.63 -0.18
N PHE A 99 -10.63 -7.53 0.33
CA PHE A 99 -9.85 -6.38 0.77
C PHE A 99 -8.84 -6.76 1.86
N ILE A 100 -9.28 -7.49 2.89
CA ILE A 100 -8.40 -7.99 3.95
C ILE A 100 -7.32 -8.92 3.38
N LEU A 101 -7.68 -9.79 2.44
CA LEU A 101 -6.72 -10.71 1.80
C LEU A 101 -5.64 -9.95 1.02
N ILE A 102 -6.02 -8.94 0.23
CA ILE A 102 -5.08 -8.05 -0.47
C ILE A 102 -4.16 -7.38 0.54
N TRP A 103 -4.71 -6.95 1.68
CA TRP A 103 -3.93 -6.30 2.72
C TRP A 103 -2.89 -7.23 3.35
N LEU A 104 -3.32 -8.43 3.76
CA LEU A 104 -2.43 -9.44 4.31
C LEU A 104 -1.36 -9.87 3.30
N TRP A 105 -1.73 -10.02 2.04
CA TRP A 105 -0.79 -10.33 0.95
C TRP A 105 0.26 -9.22 0.81
N SER A 106 -0.18 -7.97 0.82
CA SER A 106 0.70 -6.81 0.74
C SER A 106 1.69 -6.75 1.91
N PHE A 107 1.27 -7.08 3.13
CA PHE A 107 2.18 -7.22 4.27
C PHE A 107 3.19 -8.35 4.08
N LEU A 108 2.71 -9.51 3.61
CA LEU A 108 3.55 -10.68 3.37
C LEU A 108 4.65 -10.39 2.34
N GLU A 109 4.32 -9.68 1.26
CA GLU A 109 5.31 -9.31 0.24
C GLU A 109 6.44 -8.47 0.82
N ILE A 110 6.14 -7.48 1.67
CA ILE A 110 7.16 -6.66 2.31
C ILE A 110 8.03 -7.51 3.24
N ILE A 111 7.45 -8.45 3.99
CA ILE A 111 8.20 -9.29 4.94
C ILE A 111 9.16 -10.23 4.19
N LEU A 112 8.68 -10.89 3.13
CA LEU A 112 9.43 -11.92 2.40
C LEU A 112 10.46 -11.34 1.44
N PHE A 113 10.11 -10.29 0.71
CA PHE A 113 10.95 -9.77 -0.37
C PHE A 113 11.76 -8.54 0.03
N PHE A 114 11.73 -8.12 1.32
CA PHE A 114 12.51 -6.97 1.76
C PHE A 114 13.99 -7.14 1.39
N PRO A 115 14.60 -6.22 0.63
CA PRO A 115 15.98 -6.36 0.22
C PRO A 115 16.87 -6.41 1.46
N LYS A 116 17.67 -7.48 1.58
CA LYS A 116 18.59 -7.73 2.69
C LYS A 116 19.84 -6.85 2.54
N GLN A 117 19.67 -5.53 2.49
CA GLN A 117 20.71 -4.57 2.11
C GLN A 117 21.42 -3.98 3.35
N SER A 118 22.07 -4.81 4.16
CA SER A 118 22.88 -4.30 5.29
C SER A 118 23.99 -5.19 5.83
N GLN A 119 24.44 -6.26 5.14
CA GLN A 119 25.51 -7.12 5.67
C GLN A 119 26.86 -7.04 4.92
N SER A 120 27.00 -6.23 3.86
CA SER A 120 28.20 -6.28 3.01
C SER A 120 29.11 -5.04 3.07
N LEU A 121 28.90 -4.10 4.00
CA LEU A 121 29.71 -2.88 4.10
C LEU A 121 30.68 -2.82 5.29
N ASP A 122 30.69 -3.86 6.13
CA ASP A 122 31.56 -3.93 7.32
C ASP A 122 32.75 -4.90 7.16
N LEU A 123 32.97 -5.48 5.97
CA LEU A 123 34.01 -6.49 5.73
C LEU A 123 35.22 -6.02 4.90
N ASN A 124 35.30 -4.74 4.53
CA ASN A 124 36.40 -4.20 3.70
C ASN A 124 37.16 -3.03 4.36
N THR A 125 37.20 -2.99 5.70
CA THR A 125 37.96 -1.96 6.47
C THR A 125 39.03 -2.55 7.39
N GLU A 126 39.54 -3.74 7.09
CA GLU A 126 40.79 -4.24 7.68
C GLU A 126 41.87 -4.41 6.61
#